data_AF-A0A7C6WQX4-F1
#
_entry.id   AF-A0A7C6WQX4-F1
#
_cell.length_a   1.000
_cell.length_b   1.000
_cell.length_c   1.000
_cell.angle_alpha   90.00
_cell.angle_beta   90.00
_cell.angle_gamma   90.00
#
_symmetry.space_group_name_H-M   'P 1'
#
loop_
_entity.id
_entity.type
_entity.pdbx_description
1 polymer ?
#
loop_
_entity_poly.entity_id
_entity_poly.type
_entity_poly.pdbx_seq_one_letter_code
_entity_poly.pdbx_strand_id
1 'polypeptide(L)' 'KAYGAIGMNVTKPEEVDEALKEALASKDTPVVINFEIDKDDKVFPIVPPGAAIDELIEE' A
#
# COMPACT_ATOMS: atom_id res chain seq x y z
N LYS A 1 16.23 -11.20 -10.98
CA LYS A 1 15.46 -10.02 -11.45
C LYS A 1 15.17 -10.21 -12.92
N ALA A 2 13.91 -10.42 -13.32
CA ALA A 2 13.57 -10.76 -14.71
C ALA A 2 13.61 -9.54 -15.66
N TYR A 3 13.21 -8.36 -15.18
CA TYR A 3 13.09 -7.13 -15.98
C TYR A 3 14.09 -6.03 -15.59
N GLY A 4 15.17 -6.37 -14.89
CA GLY A 4 16.16 -5.38 -14.41
C GLY A 4 15.71 -4.50 -13.23
N ALA A 5 14.43 -4.51 -12.86
CA ALA A 5 13.92 -3.76 -11.70
C ALA A 5 14.44 -4.31 -10.35
N ILE A 6 14.56 -3.41 -9.37
CA ILE A 6 14.76 -3.76 -7.96
C ILE A 6 13.43 -4.21 -7.39
N GLY A 7 13.42 -5.35 -6.69
CA GLY A 7 12.25 -5.89 -6.02
C GLY A 7 12.47 -5.83 -4.51
N MET A 8 11.48 -5.35 -3.78
CA MET A 8 11.46 -5.27 -2.31
C MET A 8 10.17 -5.91 -1.80
N ASN A 9 10.26 -6.58 -0.66
CA ASN A 9 9.10 -7.16 0.01
C ASN A 9 9.06 -6.65 1.44
N VAL A 10 7.96 -6.00 1.82
CA VAL A 10 7.73 -5.41 3.14
C VAL A 10 6.57 -6.17 3.77
N THR A 11 6.85 -6.83 4.89
CA THR A 11 5.84 -7.65 5.60
C THR A 11 5.49 -7.10 6.97
N LYS A 12 6.21 -6.06 7.42
CA LYS A 12 5.97 -5.41 8.71
C LYS A 12 5.91 -3.89 8.60
N PRO A 13 5.07 -3.22 9.42
CA PRO A 13 4.96 -1.76 9.41
C PRO A 13 6.29 -1.03 9.64
N GLU A 14 7.17 -1.55 10.50
CA GLU A 14 8.47 -0.92 10.80
C GLU A 14 9.46 -0.88 9.62
N GLU A 15 9.23 -1.69 8.58
CA GLU A 15 10.09 -1.76 7.39
C GLU A 15 9.73 -0.69 6.33
N VAL A 16 8.56 -0.06 6.46
CA VAL A 16 7.99 0.84 5.44
C VAL A 16 8.90 2.05 5.18
N ASP A 17 9.37 2.71 6.23
CA ASP A 17 10.17 3.93 6.09
C ASP A 17 11.49 3.66 5.37
N GLU A 18 12.17 2.56 5.69
CA GLU A 18 13.44 2.20 5.07
C GLU A 18 13.24 1.74 3.62
N ALA A 19 12.19 0.97 3.34
CA ALA A 19 11.87 0.55 1.97
C ALA A 19 11.57 1.75 1.06
N LEU A 20 10.82 2.74 1.54
CA LEU A 20 10.55 3.96 0.79
C LEU A 20 11.81 4.79 0.56
N LYS A 21 12.68 4.94 1.57
CA LYS A 21 13.96 5.65 1.42
C LYS A 21 14.85 5.00 0.37
N GLU A 22 15.01 3.68 0.42
CA GLU A 22 15.84 2.94 -0.54
C GLU A 22 15.25 3.03 -1.95
N ALA A 23 13.93 2.88 -2.09
CA ALA A 23 13.27 2.98 -3.38
C ALA A 23 13.39 4.36 -4.01
N LEU A 24 13.21 5.43 -3.24
CA LEU A 24 13.34 6.82 -3.70
C LEU A 24 14.79 7.23 -3.98
N ALA A 25 15.77 6.56 -3.36
CA ALA A 25 17.18 6.78 -3.66
C ALA A 25 17.61 6.21 -5.03
N SER A 26 16.82 5.29 -5.61
CA SER A 26 17.09 4.71 -6.93
C SER A 26 16.82 5.73 -8.05
N LYS A 27 17.85 6.10 -8.80
CA LYS A 27 17.78 7.08 -9.89
C LYS A 27 17.59 6.47 -11.27
N ASP A 28 18.28 5.35 -11.50
CA ASP A 28 18.43 4.78 -12.84
C ASP A 28 17.74 3.43 -13.00
N THR A 29 17.15 2.89 -11.92
CA THR A 29 16.54 1.57 -11.91
C THR A 29 15.14 1.62 -11.30
N PRO A 30 14.10 1.11 -12.00
CA PRO A 30 12.77 1.00 -11.43
C PRO A 30 12.76 0.12 -10.19
N VAL A 31 11.92 0.48 -9.22
CA VAL A 31 11.74 -0.26 -7.97
C VAL A 31 10.29 -0.69 -7.86
N VAL A 32 10.08 -1.98 -7.60
CA VAL A 32 8.77 -2.57 -7.30
C VAL A 32 8.80 -3.02 -5.85
N ILE A 33 7.88 -2.49 -5.05
CA ILE A 33 7.74 -2.85 -3.64
C ILE A 33 6.43 -3.59 -3.48
N ASN A 34 6.47 -4.78 -2.88
CA ASN A 34 5.30 -5.50 -2.42
C ASN A 34 5.10 -5.20 -0.93
N PHE A 35 4.01 -4.50 -0.59
CA PHE A 35 3.60 -4.28 0.80
C PHE A 35 2.51 -5.29 1.15
N GLU A 36 2.78 -6.15 2.12
CA GLU A 36 1.79 -7.07 2.66
C GLU A 36 0.95 -6.35 3.72
N ILE A 37 -0.37 -6.33 3.52
CA ILE A 37 -1.37 -5.75 4.42
C ILE A 37 -2.44 -6.80 4.74
N ASP A 38 -3.24 -6.57 5.78
CA ASP A 38 -4.37 -7.43 6.03
C ASP A 38 -5.39 -7.32 4.88
N LYS A 39 -5.84 -8.47 4.39
CA LYS A 39 -6.84 -8.56 3.31
C LYS A 39 -8.23 -8.10 3.76
N ASP A 40 -8.48 -8.10 5.07
CA ASP A 40 -9.76 -7.77 5.67
C ASP A 40 -9.86 -6.28 6.03
N ASP A 41 -8.76 -5.52 5.86
CA ASP A 41 -8.75 -4.06 6.00
C ASP A 41 -9.65 -3.40 4.94
N LYS A 42 -10.49 -2.47 5.40
CA LYS A 42 -11.46 -1.75 4.56
C LYS A 42 -11.22 -0.26 4.63
N VAL A 43 -11.63 0.44 3.58
CA VAL A 43 -11.62 1.90 3.53
C VAL A 43 -12.90 2.40 4.19
N PHE A 44 -12.78 3.12 5.30
CA PHE A 44 -13.88 3.83 5.94
C PHE A 44 -13.67 5.35 5.82
N PRO A 45 -14.75 6.16 5.84
CA PRO A 45 -16.14 5.73 5.94
C PRO A 45 -16.74 5.19 4.63
N ILE A 46 -17.81 4.39 4.72
CA ILE A 46 -18.52 3.81 3.57
C ILE A 46 -19.98 4.25 3.59
N VAL A 47 -20.50 4.69 2.43
CA VAL A 47 -21.95 4.78 2.20
C VAL A 47 -22.41 3.55 1.43
N PRO A 48 -23.34 2.74 1.96
CA PRO A 48 -23.84 1.56 1.27
C PRO A 48 -24.48 1.90 -0.08
N PRO A 49 -24.42 1.00 -1.08
CA PRO A 49 -25.09 1.21 -2.35
C PRO A 49 -26.59 1.50 -2.17
N GLY A 50 -27.03 2.67 -2.64
CA GLY A 50 -28.43 3.10 -2.57
C GLY A 50 -28.85 3.78 -1.25
N ALA A 51 -27.94 3.90 -0.28
CA ALA A 51 -28.15 4.69 0.92
C ALA A 51 -27.97 6.19 0.66
N ALA A 52 -28.51 7.02 1.56
CA ALA A 52 -28.28 8.46 1.52
C ALA A 52 -26.85 8.81 2.02
N ILE A 53 -26.33 9.97 1.62
CA ILE A 53 -24.94 10.38 1.95
C ILE A 53 -24.70 10.55 3.45
N ASP A 54 -25.75 10.83 4.21
CA ASP A 54 -25.75 10.95 5.67
C ASP A 54 -25.88 9.60 6.39
N GLU A 55 -26.19 8.51 5.68
CA GLU A 55 -26.21 7.13 6.19
C GLU A 55 -24.82 6.49 6.11
N LEU A 56 -23.85 7.18 6.70
CA LEU A 56 -22.44 6.82 6.69
C LEU A 56 -22.15 5.69 7.71
N ILE A 57 -21.40 4.67 7.31
CA ILE A 57 -20.85 3.66 8.22
C ILE A 57 -19.43 4.06 8.61
N GLU A 58 -19.24 4.27 9.91
CA GLU A 58 -17.94 4.40 10.56
C GLU A 58 -17.41 3.01 10.96
N GLU A 59 -16.12 2.93 11.31
CA GLU A 59 -15.38 1.69 11.59
C GLU A 59 -16.07 0.73 12.57
#